data_AF-A0A7S0LEV6-F1
#
_entry.id   AF-A0A7S0LEV6-F1
#
_cell.length_a   1.000
_cell.length_b   1.000
_cell.length_c   1.000
_cell.angle_alpha   90.00
_cell.angle_beta   90.00
_cell.angle_gamma   90.00
#
_symmetry.space_group_name_H-M   'P 1'
#
loop_
_entity.id
_entity.type
_entity.pdbx_description
1 polymer ?
#
loop_
_entity_poly.entity_id
_entity_poly.type
_entity_poly.pdbx_seq_one_letter_code
_entity_poly.pdbx_strand_id
1 'polypeptide(L)'
;ASDAFVNTSGIIVITLYTSLSLTTFAAFICFEQPDGSFTNSVYPSVECWAGDPKHSAMLGISATFIVLYPVAILVGTVVVACYYWKMLLRDPTSMRRFRFVFGRWRVSAFYFQSVRLIRNLLIAAISTLLPYDFPEVQITLLTLVLASFLTVQLLLRPWRVQGLNFVDAGLTVALLVLLAIMGASLCGGVSTIVCSGMSEPLSVLSTVLVGIAIAVGLVYALWQWRRSMQGSLSYDIFLSHHSGGAAVTTRLVKLLLDTGP
;
A
#
# COMPACT_ATOMS: atom_id res chain seq x y z
N ALA A 1 16.71 -18.84 16.84
CA ALA A 1 17.58 -18.14 15.87
C ALA A 1 16.97 -18.11 14.46
N SER A 2 16.48 -19.24 13.94
CA SER A 2 15.87 -19.35 12.60
C SER A 2 14.68 -18.42 12.36
N ASP A 3 13.73 -18.32 13.30
CA ASP A 3 12.53 -17.49 13.10
C ASP A 3 12.84 -15.99 13.06
N ALA A 4 13.81 -15.54 13.86
CA ALA A 4 14.25 -14.14 13.85
C ALA A 4 14.85 -13.77 12.49
N PHE A 5 15.70 -14.66 11.95
CA PHE A 5 16.29 -14.47 10.62
C PHE A 5 15.21 -14.36 9.53
N VAL A 6 14.24 -15.29 9.49
CA VAL A 6 13.14 -15.29 8.50
C VAL A 6 12.29 -14.03 8.61
N ASN A 7 12.01 -13.55 9.82
CA ASN A 7 11.24 -12.33 10.01
C ASN A 7 12.00 -11.09 9.56
N THR A 8 13.28 -10.97 9.89
CA THR A 8 14.11 -9.84 9.47
C THR A 8 14.24 -9.82 7.95
N SER A 9 14.55 -10.96 7.32
CA SER A 9 14.63 -11.07 5.86
C SER A 9 13.29 -10.74 5.20
N GLY A 10 12.18 -11.25 5.73
CA GLY A 10 10.83 -10.96 5.23
C GLY A 10 10.46 -9.47 5.33
N ILE A 11 10.86 -8.79 6.41
CA ILE A 11 10.67 -7.34 6.55
C ILE A 11 11.47 -6.59 5.49
N ILE A 12 12.74 -6.96 5.26
CA ILE A 12 13.58 -6.32 4.24
C ILE A 12 12.96 -6.51 2.85
N VAL A 13 12.55 -7.74 2.52
CA VAL A 13 11.91 -8.06 1.23
C VAL A 13 10.63 -7.24 1.02
N ILE A 14 9.73 -7.18 2.02
CA ILE A 14 8.50 -6.38 1.91
C ILE A 14 8.80 -4.89 1.81
N THR A 15 9.85 -4.40 2.48
CA THR A 15 10.21 -2.98 2.48
C THR A 15 10.76 -2.56 1.12
N LEU A 16 11.58 -3.40 0.48
CA LEU A 16 12.17 -3.15 -0.84
C LEU A 16 11.22 -3.48 -2.00
N TYR A 17 10.03 -4.02 -1.71
CA TYR A 17 9.10 -4.54 -2.70
C TYR A 17 8.80 -3.56 -3.82
N THR A 18 8.42 -2.32 -3.49
CA THR A 18 8.04 -1.32 -4.50
C THR A 18 9.23 -0.91 -5.36
N SER A 19 10.39 -0.63 -4.73
CA SER A 19 11.59 -0.20 -5.44
C SER A 19 12.10 -1.28 -6.40
N LEU A 20 12.16 -2.53 -5.94
CA LEU A 20 12.57 -3.65 -6.78
C LEU A 20 11.53 -3.93 -7.88
N SER A 21 10.23 -3.83 -7.59
CA SER A 21 9.19 -3.93 -8.62
C SER A 21 9.40 -2.88 -9.73
N LEU A 22 9.64 -1.62 -9.34
CA LEU A 22 9.90 -0.54 -10.29
C LEU A 22 11.11 -0.85 -11.19
N THR A 23 12.21 -1.33 -10.61
CA THR A 23 13.40 -1.69 -11.39
C THR A 23 13.14 -2.85 -12.35
N THR A 24 12.31 -3.82 -11.97
CA THR A 24 11.98 -4.94 -12.87
C THR A 24 11.14 -4.50 -14.06
N PHE A 25 10.31 -3.47 -13.89
CA PHE A 25 9.52 -2.89 -14.98
C PHE A 25 10.28 -1.86 -15.82
N ALA A 26 11.49 -1.46 -15.43
CA ALA A 26 12.26 -0.44 -16.17
C ALA A 26 12.56 -0.83 -17.63
N ALA A 27 12.60 -2.13 -17.94
CA ALA A 27 12.80 -2.62 -19.29
C ALA A 27 11.67 -2.24 -20.27
N PHE A 28 10.46 -1.98 -19.77
CA PHE A 28 9.30 -1.62 -20.59
C PHE A 28 9.21 -0.12 -20.88
N ILE A 29 10.10 0.67 -20.27
CA ILE A 29 10.08 2.13 -20.34
C ILE A 29 10.85 2.58 -21.60
N CYS A 30 10.12 2.92 -22.65
CA CYS A 30 10.67 3.35 -23.93
C CYS A 30 10.18 4.75 -24.31
N PHE A 31 11.03 5.52 -24.98
CA PHE A 31 10.74 6.87 -25.47
C PHE A 31 10.98 6.96 -26.98
N GLU A 32 10.16 7.73 -27.66
CA GLU A 32 10.35 8.08 -29.07
C GLU A 32 11.46 9.13 -29.20
N GLN A 33 12.39 8.86 -30.11
CA GLN A 33 13.50 9.72 -30.47
C GLN A 33 13.14 10.50 -31.76
N PRO A 34 13.76 11.66 -32.04
CA PRO A 34 13.40 12.49 -33.21
C PRO A 34 13.55 11.81 -34.58
N ASP A 35 14.26 10.68 -34.64
CA ASP A 35 14.40 9.82 -35.82
C ASP A 35 13.23 8.83 -36.01
N GLY A 36 12.25 8.83 -35.10
CA GLY A 36 11.12 7.90 -35.06
C GLY A 36 11.45 6.53 -34.46
N SER A 37 12.67 6.34 -33.94
CA SER A 37 13.04 5.11 -33.22
C SER A 37 12.59 5.20 -31.76
N PHE A 38 12.25 4.06 -31.16
CA PHE A 38 12.00 3.99 -29.72
C PHE A 38 13.25 3.47 -29.02
N THR A 39 13.71 4.13 -27.98
CA THR A 39 14.87 3.69 -27.19
C THR A 39 14.51 3.53 -25.72
N ASN A 40 15.23 2.66 -25.00
CA ASN A 40 14.97 2.47 -23.58
C ASN A 40 15.44 3.69 -22.76
N SER A 41 14.63 4.08 -21.77
CA SER A 41 14.91 5.22 -20.90
C SER A 41 16.20 5.15 -20.09
N VAL A 42 16.58 3.96 -19.65
CA VAL A 42 17.77 3.71 -18.81
C VAL A 42 18.99 3.43 -19.70
N TYR A 43 18.77 2.75 -20.81
CA TYR A 43 19.82 2.36 -21.75
C TYR A 43 19.49 2.85 -23.18
N PRO A 44 19.78 4.12 -23.53
CA PRO A 44 19.47 4.68 -24.85
C PRO A 44 20.11 3.93 -26.03
N SER A 45 21.17 3.16 -25.78
CA SER A 45 21.83 2.31 -26.79
C SER A 45 21.04 1.05 -27.19
N VAL A 46 19.88 0.81 -26.58
CA VAL A 46 19.00 -0.34 -26.83
C VAL A 46 17.73 0.16 -27.50
N GLU A 47 17.49 -0.29 -28.73
CA GLU A 47 16.29 0.06 -29.49
C GLU A 47 15.11 -0.82 -29.07
N CYS A 48 14.01 -0.18 -28.68
CA CYS A 48 12.77 -0.84 -28.31
C CYS A 48 11.98 -1.26 -29.54
N TRP A 49 11.38 -2.45 -29.48
CA TRP A 49 10.41 -2.97 -30.46
C TRP A 49 10.89 -3.11 -31.93
N ALA A 50 12.14 -2.76 -32.24
CA ALA A 50 12.76 -2.92 -33.56
C ALA A 50 13.37 -4.31 -33.84
N GLY A 51 13.11 -5.30 -32.96
CA GLY A 51 13.71 -6.63 -33.05
C GLY A 51 15.16 -6.71 -32.56
N ASP A 52 15.66 -5.70 -31.85
CA ASP A 52 17.00 -5.72 -31.24
C ASP A 52 17.11 -6.91 -30.25
N PRO A 53 18.06 -7.83 -30.45
CA PRO A 53 18.27 -8.95 -29.53
C PRO A 53 18.55 -8.50 -28.09
N LYS A 54 19.18 -7.33 -27.88
CA LYS A 54 19.43 -6.79 -26.55
C LYS A 54 18.14 -6.44 -25.82
N HIS A 55 17.19 -5.79 -26.52
CA HIS A 55 15.88 -5.47 -25.96
C HIS A 55 15.10 -6.74 -25.62
N SER A 56 15.09 -7.73 -26.52
CA SER A 56 14.41 -9.01 -26.26
C SER A 56 14.98 -9.77 -25.06
N ALA A 57 16.31 -9.79 -24.90
CA ALA A 57 16.98 -10.38 -23.75
C ALA A 57 16.63 -9.62 -22.45
N MET A 58 16.59 -8.29 -22.51
CA MET A 58 16.23 -7.44 -21.38
C MET A 58 14.78 -7.70 -20.92
N LEU A 59 13.84 -7.79 -21.87
CA LEU A 59 12.45 -8.16 -21.58
C LEU A 59 12.33 -9.55 -20.96
N GLY A 60 13.08 -10.54 -21.47
CA GLY A 60 13.10 -11.90 -20.93
C GLY A 60 13.62 -11.96 -19.49
N ILE A 61 14.69 -11.23 -19.20
CA ILE A 61 15.24 -11.11 -17.84
C ILE A 61 14.23 -10.42 -16.93
N SER A 62 13.66 -9.28 -17.35
CA SER A 62 12.65 -8.55 -16.58
C SER A 62 11.41 -9.39 -16.28
N ALA A 63 10.87 -10.10 -17.28
CA ALA A 63 9.74 -11.00 -17.09
C ALA A 63 10.03 -12.09 -16.05
N THR A 64 11.24 -12.66 -16.10
CA THR A 64 11.69 -13.66 -15.13
C THR A 64 11.73 -13.07 -13.72
N PHE A 65 12.32 -11.88 -13.54
CA PHE A 65 12.37 -11.22 -12.23
C PHE A 65 10.99 -10.78 -11.72
N ILE A 66 10.07 -10.37 -12.60
CA ILE A 66 8.68 -10.04 -12.24
C ILE A 66 7.97 -11.27 -11.66
N VAL A 67 8.14 -12.43 -12.28
CA VAL A 67 7.55 -13.68 -11.78
C VAL A 67 8.18 -14.08 -10.44
N LEU A 68 9.51 -14.06 -10.36
CA LEU A 68 10.25 -14.54 -9.18
C LEU A 68 10.17 -13.61 -7.97
N TYR A 69 9.92 -12.31 -8.16
CA TYR A 69 9.91 -11.33 -7.08
C TYR A 69 8.52 -10.76 -6.78
N PRO A 70 7.99 -9.74 -7.50
CA PRO A 70 6.73 -9.14 -7.11
C PRO A 70 5.57 -10.14 -7.08
N VAL A 71 5.45 -10.99 -8.11
CA VAL A 71 4.36 -11.97 -8.20
C VAL A 71 4.53 -13.06 -7.14
N ALA A 72 5.72 -13.67 -7.01
CA ALA A 72 5.95 -14.72 -6.02
C ALA A 72 5.73 -14.25 -4.57
N ILE A 73 6.21 -13.04 -4.22
CA ILE A 73 6.00 -12.48 -2.87
C ILE A 73 4.53 -12.16 -2.63
N LEU A 74 3.84 -11.58 -3.61
CA LEU A 74 2.40 -11.32 -3.49
C LEU A 74 1.61 -12.63 -3.28
N VAL A 75 1.80 -13.61 -4.16
CA VAL A 75 1.14 -14.93 -4.06
C VAL A 75 1.49 -15.60 -2.73
N GLY A 76 2.75 -15.57 -2.32
CA GLY A 76 3.20 -16.12 -1.04
C GLY A 76 2.45 -15.51 0.16
N THR A 77 2.30 -14.17 0.19
CA THR A 77 1.54 -13.52 1.28
C THR A 77 0.05 -13.84 1.23
N VAL A 78 -0.55 -13.93 0.03
CA VAL A 78 -1.97 -14.30 -0.13
C VAL A 78 -2.20 -15.74 0.36
N VAL A 79 -1.36 -16.67 -0.06
CA VAL A 79 -1.41 -18.07 0.38
C VAL A 79 -1.30 -18.15 1.90
N VAL A 80 -0.29 -17.51 2.49
CA VAL A 80 -0.10 -17.48 3.95
C VAL A 80 -1.31 -16.87 4.66
N ALA A 81 -1.94 -15.83 4.11
CA ALA A 81 -3.19 -15.28 4.64
C ALA A 81 -4.37 -16.26 4.55
N CYS A 82 -4.52 -17.00 3.44
CA CYS A 82 -5.57 -18.02 3.30
C CYS A 82 -5.43 -19.16 4.32
N TYR A 83 -4.20 -19.52 4.70
CA TYR A 83 -3.92 -20.54 5.71
C TYR A 83 -3.90 -20.02 7.15
N TYR A 84 -4.15 -18.73 7.38
CA TYR A 84 -4.01 -18.07 8.68
C TYR A 84 -4.73 -18.80 9.83
N TRP A 85 -6.03 -19.09 9.67
CA TRP A 85 -6.80 -19.79 10.72
C TRP A 85 -6.36 -21.23 10.95
N LYS A 86 -5.98 -21.93 9.88
CA LYS A 86 -5.46 -23.30 10.01
C LYS A 86 -4.13 -23.31 10.78
N MET A 87 -3.25 -22.32 10.54
CA MET A 87 -2.01 -22.18 11.27
C MET A 87 -2.25 -21.81 12.74
N LEU A 88 -3.13 -20.84 13.01
CA LEU A 88 -3.44 -20.40 14.38
C LEU A 88 -4.02 -21.54 15.24
N LEU A 89 -4.93 -22.35 14.69
CA LEU A 89 -5.59 -23.43 15.43
C LEU A 89 -4.71 -24.66 15.62
N ARG A 90 -3.83 -24.96 14.67
CA ARG A 90 -3.02 -26.19 14.68
C ARG A 90 -1.69 -26.02 15.42
N ASP A 91 -1.02 -24.89 15.21
CA ASP A 91 0.26 -24.58 15.86
C ASP A 91 0.50 -23.06 15.94
N PRO A 92 0.22 -22.44 17.09
CA PRO A 92 0.45 -21.01 17.28
C PRO A 92 1.94 -20.62 17.24
N THR A 93 2.86 -21.58 17.38
CA THR A 93 4.31 -21.29 17.27
C THR A 93 4.72 -21.02 15.83
N SER A 94 4.12 -21.70 14.86
CA SER A 94 4.29 -21.44 13.42
C SER A 94 3.94 -20.00 13.01
N MET A 95 3.04 -19.32 13.73
CA MET A 95 2.74 -17.91 13.48
C MET A 95 3.91 -16.97 13.79
N ARG A 96 4.83 -17.38 14.67
CA ARG A 96 6.04 -16.57 14.98
C ARG A 96 6.92 -16.41 13.75
N ARG A 97 6.96 -17.41 12.86
CA ARG A 97 7.76 -17.39 11.62
C ARG A 97 7.22 -16.41 10.58
N PHE A 98 5.91 -16.17 10.55
CA PHE A 98 5.24 -15.24 9.61
C PHE A 98 4.89 -13.90 10.25
N ARG A 99 5.59 -13.53 11.34
CA ARG A 99 5.36 -12.25 12.02
C ARG A 99 5.63 -11.05 11.12
N PHE A 100 6.50 -11.16 10.11
CA PHE A 100 6.71 -10.12 9.11
C PHE A 100 5.46 -9.83 8.25
N VAL A 101 4.59 -10.82 8.05
CA VAL A 101 3.32 -10.68 7.31
C VAL A 101 2.24 -10.10 8.22
N PHE A 102 2.02 -10.71 9.38
CA PHE A 102 0.85 -10.42 10.23
C PHE A 102 1.11 -9.44 11.37
N GLY A 103 2.36 -9.31 11.82
CA GLY A 103 2.70 -8.71 13.11
C GLY A 103 2.33 -7.24 13.26
N ARG A 104 2.20 -6.51 12.14
CA ARG A 104 1.84 -5.08 12.10
C ARG A 104 0.33 -4.84 12.09
N TRP A 105 -0.43 -5.85 11.69
CA TRP A 105 -1.86 -5.75 11.44
C TRP A 105 -2.68 -6.23 12.63
N ARG A 106 -3.94 -5.79 12.66
CA ARG A 106 -4.97 -6.31 13.58
C ARG A 106 -5.38 -7.71 13.14
N VAL A 107 -5.79 -8.52 14.12
CA VAL A 107 -6.30 -9.87 13.87
C VAL A 107 -7.53 -9.85 12.94
N SER A 108 -8.38 -8.82 13.02
CA SER A 108 -9.53 -8.65 12.12
C SER A 108 -9.15 -8.29 10.67
N ALA A 109 -7.92 -7.87 10.41
CA ALA A 109 -7.43 -7.40 9.11
C ALA A 109 -6.10 -8.06 8.74
N PHE A 110 -5.93 -9.35 9.03
CA PHE A 110 -4.69 -10.10 8.82
C PHE A 110 -4.23 -10.13 7.34
N TYR A 111 -5.18 -10.03 6.40
CA TYR A 111 -4.94 -10.06 4.94
C TYR A 111 -4.44 -8.72 4.38
N PHE A 112 -4.39 -7.66 5.19
CA PHE A 112 -4.09 -6.31 4.71
C PHE A 112 -2.65 -6.17 4.19
N GLN A 113 -1.72 -7.03 4.59
CA GLN A 113 -0.39 -7.07 4.00
C GLN A 113 -0.44 -7.32 2.49
N SER A 114 -1.28 -8.25 2.04
CA SER A 114 -1.45 -8.56 0.62
C SER A 114 -2.09 -7.39 -0.12
N VAL A 115 -3.12 -6.78 0.48
CA VAL A 115 -3.77 -5.57 -0.05
C VAL A 115 -2.74 -4.45 -0.29
N ARG A 116 -1.83 -4.23 0.65
CA ARG A 116 -0.75 -3.24 0.52
C ARG A 116 0.27 -3.59 -0.56
N LEU A 117 0.62 -4.86 -0.72
CA LEU A 117 1.51 -5.30 -1.81
C LEU A 117 0.85 -5.13 -3.19
N ILE A 118 -0.46 -5.37 -3.31
CA ILE A 118 -1.23 -5.10 -4.52
C ILE A 118 -1.19 -3.61 -4.85
N ARG A 119 -1.46 -2.73 -3.87
CA ARG A 119 -1.33 -1.27 -4.04
C ARG A 119 0.04 -0.89 -4.59
N ASN A 120 1.10 -1.38 -3.95
CA ASN A 120 2.47 -1.04 -4.35
C ASN A 120 2.83 -1.57 -5.74
N LEU A 121 2.35 -2.77 -6.08
CA LEU A 121 2.55 -3.36 -7.41
C LEU A 121 1.80 -2.55 -8.49
N LEU A 122 0.55 -2.16 -8.23
CA LEU A 122 -0.23 -1.32 -9.14
C LEU A 122 0.44 0.03 -9.35
N ILE A 123 0.95 0.67 -8.30
CA ILE A 123 1.69 1.93 -8.43
C ILE A 123 2.91 1.74 -9.34
N ALA A 124 3.73 0.71 -9.10
CA ALA A 124 4.93 0.44 -9.89
C ALA A 124 4.59 0.08 -11.36
N ALA A 125 3.56 -0.74 -11.57
CA ALA A 125 3.12 -1.15 -12.91
C ALA A 125 2.53 0.03 -13.69
N ILE A 126 1.63 0.80 -13.08
CA ILE A 126 1.03 1.98 -13.72
C ILE A 126 2.10 3.02 -14.04
N SER A 127 3.13 3.20 -13.19
CA SER A 127 4.17 4.18 -13.45
C SER A 127 5.15 3.83 -14.56
N THR A 128 5.15 2.58 -15.04
CA THR A 128 6.20 2.06 -15.94
C THR A 128 5.65 1.41 -17.21
N LEU A 129 4.49 0.76 -17.13
CA LEU A 129 3.88 0.07 -18.27
C LEU A 129 3.00 0.99 -19.13
N LEU A 130 2.57 2.14 -18.60
CA LEU A 130 1.83 3.11 -19.40
C LEU A 130 2.79 3.95 -20.24
N PRO A 131 2.47 4.19 -21.53
CA PRO A 131 3.27 5.05 -22.39
C PRO A 131 3.32 6.48 -21.86
N TYR A 132 4.48 7.13 -22.00
CA TYR A 132 4.65 8.54 -21.63
C TYR A 132 3.84 9.51 -22.48
N ASP A 133 3.33 9.04 -23.62
CA ASP A 133 2.52 9.85 -24.54
C ASP A 133 1.18 10.24 -23.91
N PHE A 134 0.74 9.51 -22.87
CA PHE A 134 -0.52 9.75 -22.17
C PHE A 134 -0.31 9.96 -20.66
N PRO A 135 0.40 11.03 -20.24
CA PRO A 135 0.68 11.28 -18.83
C PRO A 135 -0.61 11.53 -18.03
N GLU A 136 -1.65 12.01 -18.70
CA GLU A 136 -2.98 12.25 -18.13
C GLU A 136 -3.64 10.98 -17.60
N VAL A 137 -3.55 9.90 -18.38
CA VAL A 137 -4.14 8.60 -18.05
C VAL A 137 -3.38 7.99 -16.88
N GLN A 138 -2.04 8.09 -16.90
CA GLN A 138 -1.19 7.62 -15.81
C GLN A 138 -1.53 8.31 -14.48
N ILE A 139 -1.60 9.64 -14.45
CA ILE A 139 -1.94 10.41 -13.24
C ILE A 139 -3.35 10.08 -12.74
N THR A 140 -4.33 9.98 -13.64
CA THR A 140 -5.71 9.65 -13.30
C THR A 140 -5.82 8.25 -12.69
N LEU A 141 -5.15 7.25 -13.28
CA LEU A 141 -5.14 5.88 -12.77
C LEU A 141 -4.45 5.77 -11.42
N LEU A 142 -3.29 6.43 -11.23
CA LEU A 142 -2.61 6.49 -9.93
C LEU A 142 -3.49 7.13 -8.85
N THR A 143 -4.19 8.21 -9.21
CA THR A 143 -5.13 8.90 -8.32
C THR A 143 -6.27 7.98 -7.90
N LEU A 144 -6.88 7.27 -8.85
CA LEU A 144 -7.98 6.33 -8.60
C LEU A 144 -7.52 5.18 -7.68
N VAL A 145 -6.35 4.60 -7.96
CA VAL A 145 -5.76 3.54 -7.14
C VAL A 145 -5.52 4.06 -5.71
N LEU A 146 -4.80 5.17 -5.55
CA LEU A 146 -4.50 5.70 -4.21
C LEU A 146 -5.76 6.10 -3.43
N ALA A 147 -6.75 6.70 -4.09
CA ALA A 147 -8.01 7.07 -3.45
C ALA A 147 -8.81 5.84 -2.98
N SER A 148 -8.92 4.80 -3.82
CA SER A 148 -9.62 3.56 -3.44
C SER A 148 -8.96 2.85 -2.26
N PHE A 149 -7.62 2.75 -2.26
CA PHE A 149 -6.88 2.16 -1.14
C PHE A 149 -6.96 3.01 0.13
N LEU A 150 -6.99 4.34 0.02
CA LEU A 150 -7.23 5.22 1.16
C LEU A 150 -8.61 4.94 1.77
N THR A 151 -9.67 4.85 0.97
CA THR A 151 -11.02 4.52 1.46
C THR A 151 -11.02 3.18 2.18
N VAL A 152 -10.46 2.13 1.58
CA VAL A 152 -10.36 0.80 2.21
C VAL A 152 -9.59 0.85 3.53
N GLN A 153 -8.48 1.58 3.58
CA GLN A 153 -7.67 1.73 4.80
C GLN A 153 -8.42 2.47 5.92
N LEU A 154 -9.15 3.54 5.59
CA LEU A 154 -9.95 4.31 6.55
C LEU A 154 -11.11 3.48 7.12
N LEU A 155 -11.74 2.66 6.28
CA LEU A 155 -12.83 1.76 6.70
C LEU A 155 -12.32 0.61 7.59
N LEU A 156 -11.26 -0.08 7.19
CA LEU A 156 -10.78 -1.29 7.87
C LEU A 156 -9.88 -1.02 9.08
N ARG A 157 -9.17 0.12 9.08
CA ARG A 157 -8.23 0.51 10.15
C ARG A 157 -7.27 -0.62 10.52
N PRO A 158 -6.52 -1.14 9.54
CA PRO A 158 -5.83 -2.42 9.65
C PRO A 158 -4.66 -2.38 10.63
N TRP A 159 -4.09 -1.20 10.91
CA TRP A 159 -2.92 -1.09 11.78
C TRP A 159 -3.28 -1.36 13.24
N ARG A 160 -2.44 -2.17 13.91
CA ARG A 160 -2.61 -2.47 15.33
C ARG A 160 -2.60 -1.22 16.20
N VAL A 161 -1.61 -0.35 15.98
CA VAL A 161 -1.50 0.95 16.65
C VAL A 161 -2.33 1.99 15.91
N GLN A 162 -3.24 2.67 16.61
CA GLN A 162 -4.18 3.61 15.98
C GLN A 162 -3.47 4.79 15.29
N GLY A 163 -2.41 5.33 15.91
CA GLY A 163 -1.59 6.40 15.34
C GLY A 163 -1.03 6.08 13.94
N LEU A 164 -0.68 4.81 13.67
CA LEU A 164 -0.16 4.40 12.37
C LEU A 164 -1.21 4.47 11.25
N ASN A 165 -2.51 4.31 11.58
CA ASN A 165 -3.56 4.49 10.57
C ASN A 165 -3.63 5.94 10.09
N PHE A 166 -3.42 6.91 10.99
CA PHE A 166 -3.40 8.34 10.65
C PHE A 166 -2.17 8.72 9.86
N VAL A 167 -1.00 8.25 10.27
CA VAL A 167 0.25 8.52 9.55
C VAL A 167 0.16 7.97 8.12
N ASP A 168 -0.28 6.72 7.95
CA ASP A 168 -0.40 6.07 6.64
C ASP A 168 -1.50 6.74 5.77
N ALA A 169 -2.61 7.19 6.37
CA ALA A 169 -3.63 7.95 5.67
C ALA A 169 -3.12 9.34 5.24
N GLY A 170 -2.43 10.05 6.14
CA GLY A 170 -1.84 11.36 5.87
C GLY A 170 -0.78 11.30 4.78
N LEU A 171 0.09 10.28 4.79
CA LEU A 171 1.05 10.03 3.72
C LEU A 171 0.36 9.77 2.38
N THR A 172 -0.74 9.01 2.38
CA THR A 172 -1.49 8.73 1.14
C THR A 172 -2.22 9.98 0.62
N VAL A 173 -2.76 10.82 1.50
CA VAL A 173 -3.32 12.13 1.12
C VAL A 173 -2.25 13.05 0.58
N ALA A 174 -1.06 13.11 1.20
CA ALA A 174 0.05 13.91 0.70
C ALA A 174 0.47 13.46 -0.71
N LEU A 175 0.53 12.15 -0.97
CA LEU A 175 0.81 11.62 -2.31
C LEU A 175 -0.28 12.01 -3.32
N LEU A 176 -1.57 11.97 -2.94
CA LEU A 176 -2.67 12.42 -3.80
C LEU A 176 -2.58 13.92 -4.12
N VAL A 177 -2.24 14.76 -3.15
CA VAL A 177 -2.01 16.20 -3.35
C VAL A 177 -0.83 16.45 -4.28
N LEU A 178 0.29 15.72 -4.11
CA LEU A 178 1.44 15.83 -4.99
C LEU A 178 1.09 15.45 -6.43
N LEU A 179 0.32 14.37 -6.64
CA LEU A 179 -0.17 14.00 -7.97
C LEU A 179 -1.08 15.06 -8.58
N ALA A 180 -1.96 15.68 -7.78
CA ALA A 180 -2.82 16.76 -8.25
C ALA A 180 -2.02 18.00 -8.67
N ILE A 181 -1.01 18.38 -7.88
CA ILE A 181 -0.11 19.49 -8.20
C ILE A 181 0.66 19.17 -9.48
N MET A 182 1.20 17.96 -9.61
CA MET A 182 1.91 17.54 -10.83
C MET A 182 1.00 17.58 -12.05
N GLY A 183 -0.22 17.04 -11.94
CA GLY A 183 -1.24 17.10 -13.00
C GLY A 183 -1.60 18.53 -13.42
N ALA A 184 -1.70 19.46 -12.46
CA ALA A 184 -1.99 20.87 -12.74
C ALA A 184 -0.76 21.63 -13.30
N SER A 185 0.44 21.32 -12.82
CA SER A 185 1.70 21.98 -13.21
C SER A 185 2.18 21.64 -14.62
N LEU A 186 1.65 20.57 -15.23
CA LEU A 186 1.83 20.30 -16.66
C LEU A 186 1.22 21.40 -17.54
N CYS A 187 0.44 22.32 -16.97
CA CYS A 187 0.00 23.57 -17.60
C CYS A 187 0.80 24.76 -17.04
N GLY A 188 1.93 25.11 -17.65
CA GLY A 188 2.80 26.17 -17.14
C GLY A 188 3.65 26.86 -18.21
N GLY A 189 3.02 27.68 -19.06
CA GLY A 189 3.70 28.61 -19.97
C GLY A 189 2.82 29.81 -20.27
N VAL A 190 3.24 31.00 -19.83
CA VAL A 190 2.62 32.27 -20.19
C VAL A 190 2.74 32.45 -21.70
N SER A 191 1.60 32.65 -22.37
CA SER A 191 1.40 32.90 -23.81
C SER A 191 1.19 31.63 -24.65
N THR A 192 -0.08 31.42 -25.00
CA THR A 192 -0.60 30.75 -26.20
C THR A 192 0.37 29.83 -26.96
N ILE A 193 0.15 28.51 -26.89
CA ILE A 193 0.08 27.52 -28.01
C ILE A 193 0.30 26.10 -27.41
N VAL A 194 -0.81 25.34 -27.37
CA VAL A 194 -0.95 23.89 -27.11
C VAL A 194 -0.66 23.40 -25.69
N CYS A 195 -1.73 23.17 -24.92
CA CYS A 195 -1.71 22.32 -23.73
C CYS A 195 -1.45 20.86 -24.14
N SER A 196 -0.29 20.31 -23.78
CA SER A 196 -0.10 18.85 -23.63
C SER A 196 -0.32 18.42 -22.17
N GLY A 197 -1.25 19.09 -21.49
CA GLY A 197 -1.67 18.79 -20.13
C GLY A 197 -3.01 18.06 -20.16
N MET A 198 -3.37 17.45 -19.02
CA MET A 198 -4.64 16.74 -18.81
C MET A 198 -5.80 17.41 -19.52
N SER A 199 -6.44 16.72 -20.47
CA SER A 199 -7.69 17.14 -21.08
C SER A 199 -8.63 17.67 -20.00
N GLU A 200 -9.32 18.79 -20.28
CA GLU A 200 -10.21 19.44 -19.33
C GLU A 200 -11.12 18.47 -18.53
N PRO A 201 -11.76 17.44 -19.13
CA PRO A 201 -12.56 16.50 -18.35
C PRO A 201 -11.73 15.64 -17.37
N LEU A 202 -10.52 15.21 -17.74
CA LEU A 202 -9.68 14.38 -16.88
C LEU A 202 -9.07 15.18 -15.72
N SER A 203 -8.71 16.45 -15.94
CA SER A 203 -8.20 17.32 -14.88
C SER A 203 -9.28 17.65 -13.84
N VAL A 204 -10.51 17.90 -14.29
CA VAL A 204 -11.66 18.07 -13.38
C VAL A 204 -11.94 16.79 -12.62
N LEU A 205 -11.90 15.62 -13.28
CA LEU A 205 -12.11 14.34 -12.61
C LEU A 205 -11.05 14.07 -11.53
N SER A 206 -9.76 14.26 -11.84
CA SER A 206 -8.67 14.00 -10.89
C SER A 206 -8.73 14.95 -9.68
N THR A 207 -8.99 16.24 -9.92
CA THR A 207 -9.15 17.22 -8.83
C THR A 207 -10.36 16.93 -7.95
N VAL A 208 -11.50 16.53 -8.53
CA VAL A 208 -12.68 16.09 -7.76
C VAL A 208 -12.37 14.85 -6.93
N LEU A 209 -11.72 13.83 -7.50
CA LEU A 209 -11.33 12.61 -6.78
C LEU A 209 -10.42 12.91 -5.59
N VAL A 210 -9.42 13.79 -5.79
CA VAL A 210 -8.51 14.23 -4.73
C VAL A 210 -9.26 15.04 -3.67
N GLY A 211 -10.14 15.95 -4.08
CA GLY A 211 -10.99 16.72 -3.18
C GLY A 211 -11.88 15.83 -2.29
N ILE A 212 -12.52 14.82 -2.88
CA ILE A 212 -13.32 13.82 -2.14
C ILE A 212 -12.43 13.03 -1.18
N ALA A 213 -11.26 12.56 -1.62
CA ALA A 213 -10.34 11.81 -0.77
C ALA A 213 -9.86 12.62 0.44
N ILE A 214 -9.54 13.90 0.23
CA ILE A 214 -9.18 14.84 1.31
C ILE A 214 -10.36 15.05 2.25
N ALA A 215 -11.56 15.33 1.71
CA ALA A 215 -12.75 15.56 2.53
C ALA A 215 -13.09 14.33 3.39
N VAL A 216 -13.06 13.12 2.82
CA VAL A 216 -13.26 11.87 3.55
C VAL A 216 -12.18 11.69 4.63
N GLY A 217 -10.91 11.96 4.30
CA GLY A 217 -9.81 11.91 5.26
C GLY A 217 -9.98 12.88 6.43
N LEU A 218 -10.38 14.11 6.16
CA LEU A 218 -10.62 15.15 7.18
C LEU A 218 -11.84 14.83 8.06
N VAL A 219 -12.97 14.45 7.46
CA VAL A 219 -14.17 14.03 8.20
C VAL A 219 -13.84 12.85 9.11
N TYR A 220 -13.10 11.88 8.60
CA TYR A 220 -12.63 10.74 9.37
C TYR A 220 -11.72 11.15 10.53
N ALA A 221 -10.76 12.05 10.27
CA ALA A 221 -9.83 12.53 11.29
C ALA A 221 -10.56 13.27 12.41
N LEU A 222 -11.52 14.13 12.06
CA LEU A 222 -12.37 14.85 13.01
C LEU A 222 -13.27 13.90 13.80
N TRP A 223 -13.89 12.92 13.15
CA TRP A 223 -14.72 11.90 13.82
C TRP A 223 -13.90 11.11 14.84
N GLN A 224 -12.69 10.70 14.45
CA GLN A 224 -11.81 9.92 15.32
C GLN A 224 -11.24 10.76 16.46
N TRP A 225 -10.88 12.03 16.21
CA TRP A 225 -10.52 12.97 17.28
C TRP A 225 -11.65 13.07 18.29
N ARG A 226 -12.88 13.38 17.83
CA ARG A 226 -14.05 13.50 18.71
C ARG A 226 -14.28 12.23 19.52
N ARG A 227 -14.20 11.06 18.89
CA ARG A 227 -14.32 9.77 19.58
C ARG A 227 -13.20 9.53 20.59
N SER A 228 -11.97 9.95 20.28
CA SER A 228 -10.83 9.85 21.20
C SER A 228 -11.01 10.75 22.43
N MET A 229 -11.54 11.96 22.25
CA MET A 229 -11.86 12.87 23.35
C MET A 229 -13.02 12.33 24.22
N GLN A 230 -13.96 11.61 23.61
CA GLN A 230 -15.12 11.03 24.30
C GLN A 230 -14.83 9.69 24.99
N GLY A 231 -13.66 9.08 24.75
CA GLY A 231 -13.42 7.68 25.07
C GLY A 231 -12.04 7.41 25.64
N SER A 232 -11.73 7.98 26.80
CA SER A 232 -10.72 7.42 27.70
C SER A 232 -11.44 6.74 28.86
N LEU A 233 -12.02 5.57 28.62
CA LEU A 233 -12.25 4.62 29.72
C LEU A 233 -10.87 4.08 30.09
N SER A 234 -10.23 4.72 31.06
CA SER A 234 -9.04 4.17 31.70
C SER A 234 -9.48 2.91 32.43
N TYR A 235 -8.96 1.76 32.02
CA TYR A 235 -9.14 0.52 32.77
C TYR A 235 -7.94 0.39 33.70
N ASP A 236 -8.16 0.61 34.99
CA ASP A 236 -7.07 0.53 35.98
C ASP A 236 -6.57 -0.90 36.18
N ILE A 237 -7.47 -1.90 36.07
CA ILE A 237 -7.14 -3.31 36.34
C ILE A 237 -7.83 -4.22 35.31
N PHE A 238 -7.03 -5.05 34.64
CA PHE A 238 -7.52 -6.14 33.78
C PHE A 238 -7.48 -7.46 34.54
N LEU A 239 -8.65 -8.03 34.82
CA LEU A 239 -8.78 -9.35 35.42
C LEU A 239 -8.96 -10.40 34.32
N SER A 240 -8.09 -11.41 34.29
CA SER A 240 -8.19 -12.57 33.40
C SER A 240 -8.33 -13.85 34.22
N HIS A 241 -9.12 -14.80 33.74
CA HIS A 241 -9.38 -16.04 34.46
C HIS A 241 -9.58 -17.22 33.50
N HIS A 242 -9.20 -18.41 33.96
CA HIS A 242 -9.44 -19.65 33.22
C HIS A 242 -10.89 -20.15 33.40
N SER A 243 -11.41 -20.91 32.44
CA SER A 243 -12.81 -21.36 32.39
C SER A 243 -13.22 -22.33 33.50
N GLY A 244 -12.28 -22.91 34.25
CA GLY A 244 -12.51 -23.92 35.28
C GLY A 244 -12.91 -23.36 36.66
N GLY A 245 -13.83 -22.38 36.72
CA GLY A 245 -14.40 -21.90 38.00
C GLY A 245 -13.82 -20.59 38.55
N ALA A 246 -12.82 -20.01 37.88
CA ALA A 246 -12.23 -18.72 38.30
C ALA A 246 -13.10 -17.49 37.92
N ALA A 247 -14.28 -17.71 37.33
CA ALA A 247 -15.23 -16.64 37.02
C ALA A 247 -15.83 -16.00 38.28
N VAL A 248 -16.12 -16.83 39.30
CA VAL A 248 -16.71 -16.35 40.57
C VAL A 248 -15.69 -15.53 41.36
N THR A 249 -14.43 -15.98 41.42
CA THR A 249 -13.35 -15.24 42.08
C THR A 249 -13.04 -13.92 41.38
N THR A 250 -13.04 -13.90 40.05
CA THR A 250 -12.87 -12.66 39.28
C THR A 250 -14.00 -11.67 39.56
N ARG A 251 -15.23 -12.16 39.68
CA ARG A 251 -16.40 -11.33 40.01
C ARG A 251 -16.35 -10.82 41.45
N LEU A 252 -15.86 -11.62 42.40
CA LEU A 252 -15.63 -11.20 43.79
C LEU A 252 -14.53 -10.13 43.88
N VAL A 253 -13.41 -10.32 43.20
CA VAL A 253 -12.32 -9.33 43.14
C VAL A 253 -12.81 -8.04 42.50
N LYS A 254 -13.60 -8.11 41.43
CA LYS A 254 -14.24 -6.93 40.86
C LYS A 254 -15.12 -6.20 41.89
N LEU A 255 -15.98 -6.91 42.61
CA LEU A 255 -16.83 -6.31 43.65
C LEU A 255 -16.01 -5.63 44.75
N LEU A 256 -14.95 -6.27 45.24
CA LEU A 256 -14.07 -5.70 46.26
C LEU A 256 -13.31 -4.45 45.78
N LEU A 257 -12.94 -4.41 44.49
CA LEU A 257 -12.30 -3.24 43.88
C LEU A 257 -13.31 -2.10 43.62
N ASP A 258 -14.57 -2.44 43.30
CA ASP A 258 -15.64 -1.45 43.10
C ASP A 258 -16.13 -0.84 44.44
N THR A 259 -16.06 -1.60 45.54
CA THR A 259 -16.43 -1.14 46.90
C THR A 259 -15.23 -0.59 47.68
N GLY A 260 -14.43 0.30 47.08
CA GLY A 260 -13.32 0.96 47.78
C GLY A 260 -13.73 1.50 49.17
N PRO A 261 -12.78 1.62 50.12
CA PRO A 261 -13.05 2.01 51.51
C PRO A 261 -13.83 3.32 51.66
#